data_AF-A0A2K2CK49-F1
#
_entry.id   AF-A0A2K2CK49-F1
#
_cell.length_a   1.000
_cell.length_b   1.000
_cell.length_c   1.000
_cell.angle_alpha   90.00
_cell.angle_beta   90.00
_cell.angle_gamma   90.00
#
_symmetry.space_group_name_H-M   'P 1'
#
loop_
_entity.id
_entity.type
_entity.pdbx_description
1 polymer ?
#
loop_
_entity_poly.entity_id
_entity_poly.type
_entity_poly.pdbx_seq_one_letter_code
_entity_poly.pdbx_strand_id
1 'polypeptide(L)'
;MEFGADEVVEVNCARGGSGGGDPGVYAAVLKRKLDLYCAAVAKTMEAKPQESALGAMQLVSQASDTSQLVSQASFDGDGTVVQGKPANSCTSREQSDVDGDLEENTDPANAKRVKRMLSNRESARRSRKRKQAHQTDIESQVTQLRAENASLLKRLTDMTQKYKEATLGNRNLTVDMETMRRKVYILLFS
;
A
#
# COMPACT_ATOMS: atom_id res chain seq x y z
N MET A 1 35.70 0.20 40.53
CA MET A 1 35.01 0.84 41.67
C MET A 1 35.01 2.32 41.40
N GLU A 2 33.86 2.89 41.02
CA GLU A 2 33.44 4.21 41.48
C GLU A 2 31.95 4.34 41.19
N PHE A 3 31.20 4.56 42.27
CA PHE A 3 29.74 4.60 42.31
C PHE A 3 29.29 5.99 41.85
N GLY A 4 28.69 6.08 40.66
CA GLY A 4 27.98 7.28 40.21
C GLY A 4 26.52 7.18 40.64
N ALA A 5 26.13 8.02 41.59
CA ALA A 5 24.87 8.00 42.31
C ALA A 5 23.64 7.92 41.39
N ASP A 6 22.72 7.01 41.72
CA ASP A 6 21.31 7.09 41.34
C ASP A 6 20.76 8.42 41.88
N GLU A 7 20.67 9.43 41.01
CA GLU A 7 19.81 10.59 41.28
C GLU A 7 18.37 10.13 41.09
N VAL A 8 17.83 9.50 42.14
CA VAL A 8 16.39 9.34 42.31
C VAL A 8 15.83 10.75 42.38
N VAL A 9 15.38 11.28 41.24
CA VAL A 9 14.59 12.51 41.20
C VAL A 9 13.25 12.17 41.86
N GLU A 10 13.24 12.29 43.18
CA GLU A 10 12.07 12.21 44.02
C GLU A 10 11.12 13.32 43.54
N VAL A 11 10.06 12.92 42.84
CA VAL A 11 9.02 13.83 42.37
C VAL A 11 8.26 14.28 43.60
N ASN A 12 8.71 15.38 44.20
CA ASN A 12 8.06 16.00 45.32
C ASN A 12 6.74 16.62 44.82
N CYS A 13 5.64 15.88 44.98
CA CYS A 13 4.29 16.37 44.74
C CYS A 13 4.01 17.45 45.79
N ALA A 14 4.20 18.72 45.42
CA ALA A 14 3.88 19.86 46.25
C ALA A 14 2.43 19.73 46.77
N ARG A 15 2.35 19.53 48.09
CA ARG A 15 1.13 19.50 48.89
C ARG A 15 0.54 20.90 48.93
N GLY A 16 -0.63 21.11 48.33
CA GLY A 16 -1.42 22.31 48.56
C GLY A 16 -2.56 22.54 47.57
N GLY A 17 -3.79 22.40 48.07
CA GLY A 17 -4.86 23.36 47.77
C GLY A 17 -5.79 23.05 46.59
N SER A 18 -7.03 22.71 46.96
CA SER A 18 -8.26 22.83 46.17
C SER A 18 -8.29 24.04 45.20
N GLY A 19 -8.58 23.79 43.93
CA GLY A 19 -8.87 24.84 42.94
C GLY A 19 -8.48 24.40 41.53
N GLY A 20 -9.41 24.45 40.58
CA GLY A 20 -9.29 23.88 39.24
C GLY A 20 -7.93 24.10 38.57
N GLY A 21 -7.28 23.01 38.18
CA GLY A 21 -6.00 23.06 37.48
C GLY A 21 -6.14 23.81 36.16
N ASP A 22 -5.37 24.89 36.02
CA ASP A 22 -5.25 25.63 34.76
C ASP A 22 -4.91 24.65 33.62
N PRO A 23 -5.72 24.57 32.55
CA PRO A 23 -5.45 23.73 31.39
C PRO A 23 -4.04 23.89 30.81
N GLY A 24 -3.43 25.08 30.98
CA GLY A 24 -2.05 25.36 30.58
C GLY A 24 -1.02 24.50 31.31
N VAL A 25 -1.24 24.23 32.61
CA VAL A 25 -0.33 23.42 33.43
C VAL A 25 -0.40 21.95 33.01
N TYR A 26 -1.60 21.43 32.73
CA TYR A 26 -1.77 20.07 32.24
C TYR A 26 -1.13 19.88 30.86
N ALA A 27 -1.30 20.85 29.96
CA ALA A 27 -0.66 20.86 28.65
C ALA A 27 0.88 20.88 28.77
N ALA A 28 1.43 21.66 29.70
CA ALA A 28 2.87 21.71 29.96
C ALA A 28 3.42 20.39 30.50
N VAL A 29 2.71 19.73 31.42
CA VAL A 29 3.07 18.41 31.94
C VAL A 29 3.07 17.37 30.82
N LEU A 30 2.03 17.35 29.97
CA LEU A 30 1.94 16.41 28.87
C LEU A 30 3.03 16.63 27.83
N LYS A 31 3.32 17.90 27.51
CA LYS A 31 4.42 18.28 26.60
C LYS A 31 5.77 17.83 27.15
N ARG A 32 6.06 18.09 28.42
CA ARG A 32 7.30 17.66 29.07
C ARG A 32 7.46 16.14 29.05
N LYS A 33 6.37 15.39 29.29
CA LYS A 33 6.36 13.93 29.24
C LYS A 33 6.64 13.41 27.82
N LEU A 34 6.06 14.03 26.81
CA LEU A 34 6.30 13.68 25.40
C LEU A 34 7.75 13.95 24.99
N ASP A 35 8.29 15.13 25.31
CA ASP A 35 9.66 15.51 24.98
C ASP A 35 10.68 14.51 25.60
N LEU A 36 10.39 14.01 26.81
CA LEU A 36 11.23 13.03 27.51
C LEU A 36 11.23 11.65 26.83
N TYR A 37 10.07 11.19 26.36
CA TYR A 37 9.98 9.95 25.58
C TYR A 37 10.70 10.07 24.22
N CYS A 38 10.51 11.19 23.52
CA CYS A 38 11.20 11.45 22.25
C CYS A 38 12.73 11.44 22.42
N ALA A 39 13.23 12.06 23.49
CA ALA A 39 14.66 12.06 23.80
C ALA A 39 15.20 10.66 24.13
N ALA A 40 14.44 9.83 24.84
CA ALA A 40 14.83 8.46 25.14
C ALA A 40 14.93 7.60 23.87
N VAL A 41 13.97 7.74 22.95
CA VAL A 41 13.99 7.02 21.66
C VAL A 41 15.18 7.46 20.80
N ALA A 42 15.45 8.75 20.70
CA ALA A 42 16.61 9.25 19.95
C ALA A 42 17.93 8.66 20.48
N LYS A 43 18.09 8.57 21.81
CA LYS A 43 19.27 7.94 22.43
C LYS A 43 19.41 6.44 22.11
N THR A 44 18.31 5.74 21.91
CA THR A 44 18.36 4.32 21.48
C THR A 44 18.71 4.14 20.00
N MET A 45 18.49 5.16 19.16
CA MET A 45 18.85 5.12 17.74
C MET A 45 20.33 5.44 17.49
N GLU A 46 20.97 6.19 18.38
CA GLU A 46 22.40 6.54 18.31
C GLU A 46 23.33 5.39 18.78
N ALA A 47 22.80 4.33 19.39
CA ALA A 47 23.59 3.25 19.97
C ALA A 47 23.41 1.90 19.25
N LYS A 48 23.92 1.79 18.00
CA LYS A 48 24.53 0.54 17.51
C LYS A 48 25.43 0.75 16.27
N PRO A 49 26.72 0.37 16.32
CA PRO A 49 27.61 0.34 15.17
C PRO A 49 27.54 -1.01 14.45
N GLN A 50 27.38 -1.01 13.14
CA GLN A 50 27.81 -2.13 12.30
C GLN A 50 28.24 -1.63 10.92
N GLU A 51 29.56 -1.64 10.73
CA GLU A 51 30.30 -1.44 9.49
C GLU A 51 29.86 -2.45 8.42
N SER A 52 29.72 -2.00 7.16
CA SER A 52 30.55 -2.47 6.03
C SER A 52 29.94 -2.16 4.66
N ALA A 53 30.85 -1.76 3.76
CA ALA A 53 30.79 -1.80 2.31
C ALA A 53 29.94 -0.75 1.56
N LEU A 54 30.57 0.41 1.39
CA LEU A 54 30.51 1.14 0.12
C LEU A 54 31.09 0.28 -1.01
N GLY A 55 30.44 0.24 -2.18
CA GLY A 55 31.13 -0.05 -3.44
C GLY A 55 30.40 -0.99 -4.39
N ALA A 56 29.58 -0.43 -5.29
CA ALA A 56 29.60 -0.77 -6.71
C ALA A 56 28.64 0.17 -7.47
N MET A 57 29.22 1.11 -8.21
CA MET A 57 28.53 1.83 -9.27
C MET A 57 28.18 0.87 -10.42
N GLN A 58 27.32 1.35 -11.33
CA GLN A 58 27.22 0.97 -12.75
C GLN A 58 25.98 0.17 -13.17
N LEU A 59 24.93 0.92 -13.52
CA LEU A 59 24.27 0.93 -14.84
C LEU A 59 24.27 -0.38 -15.65
N VAL A 60 23.14 -1.11 -15.67
CA VAL A 60 22.67 -1.86 -16.86
C VAL A 60 21.13 -1.97 -16.83
N SER A 61 20.50 -1.46 -17.88
CA SER A 61 19.15 -1.82 -18.31
C SER A 61 19.10 -3.27 -18.78
N GLN A 62 18.12 -4.07 -18.34
CA GLN A 62 17.29 -4.99 -19.16
C GLN A 62 16.62 -6.10 -18.35
N ALA A 63 15.29 -6.13 -18.46
CA ALA A 63 14.42 -7.27 -18.76
C ALA A 63 14.53 -8.62 -18.00
N SER A 64 13.38 -8.94 -17.38
CA SER A 64 12.61 -10.20 -17.51
C SER A 64 12.94 -11.45 -16.68
N ASP A 65 11.83 -11.98 -16.15
CA ASP A 65 11.46 -13.36 -15.86
C ASP A 65 12.14 -14.13 -14.72
N THR A 66 11.36 -14.39 -13.67
CA THR A 66 11.23 -15.75 -13.11
C THR A 66 9.80 -15.95 -12.58
N SER A 67 8.98 -16.65 -13.36
CA SER A 67 7.82 -17.38 -12.84
C SER A 67 8.19 -18.86 -12.68
N GLN A 68 7.44 -19.52 -11.80
CA GLN A 68 7.38 -20.95 -11.50
C GLN A 68 8.28 -21.38 -10.34
N LEU A 69 7.64 -21.82 -9.25
CA LEU A 69 7.68 -23.21 -8.82
C LEU A 69 6.48 -23.47 -7.86
N VAL A 70 5.53 -24.26 -8.36
CA VAL A 70 4.55 -25.02 -7.57
C VAL A 70 5.09 -26.45 -7.46
N SER A 71 5.13 -26.99 -6.24
CA SER A 71 5.00 -28.40 -5.86
C SER A 71 4.99 -28.42 -4.32
N GLN A 72 3.84 -28.57 -3.64
CA GLN A 72 3.09 -29.80 -3.39
C GLN A 72 3.90 -30.85 -2.61
N ALA A 73 3.58 -31.00 -1.31
CA ALA A 73 3.83 -32.20 -0.54
C ALA A 73 2.68 -32.38 0.47
N SER A 74 1.99 -33.52 0.35
CA SER A 74 1.07 -34.08 1.35
C SER A 74 1.86 -35.01 2.26
N PHE A 75 1.58 -35.03 3.58
CA PHE A 75 1.24 -36.23 4.38
C PHE A 75 1.23 -35.93 5.90
N ASP A 76 0.09 -36.27 6.51
CA ASP A 76 -0.25 -36.74 7.88
C ASP A 76 0.41 -36.19 9.17
N GLY A 77 -0.47 -35.79 10.10
CA GLY A 77 -0.49 -36.37 11.45
C GLY A 77 -0.04 -35.52 12.64
N ASP A 78 -1.04 -35.15 13.46
CA ASP A 78 -1.00 -34.95 14.92
C ASP A 78 -0.51 -33.60 15.53
N GLY A 79 -1.27 -33.13 16.53
CA GLY A 79 -0.78 -32.25 17.58
C GLY A 79 -1.03 -30.73 17.50
N THR A 80 -2.14 -30.28 18.07
CA THR A 80 -2.16 -29.22 19.12
C THR A 80 -1.91 -27.74 18.73
N VAL A 81 -3.03 -26.99 18.66
CA VAL A 81 -3.30 -25.67 19.30
C VAL A 81 -2.78 -24.36 18.65
N VAL A 82 -3.76 -23.45 18.46
CA VAL A 82 -3.73 -21.99 18.22
C VAL A 82 -3.46 -21.51 16.79
N GLN A 83 -4.56 -21.33 16.07
CA GLN A 83 -4.66 -20.68 14.77
C GLN A 83 -4.68 -19.14 14.93
N GLY A 84 -3.56 -18.48 14.63
CA GLY A 84 -3.56 -17.09 14.17
C GLY A 84 -4.05 -17.04 12.73
N LYS A 85 -5.18 -16.38 12.46
CA LYS A 85 -5.71 -16.16 11.11
C LYS A 85 -5.46 -14.70 10.69
N PRO A 86 -4.97 -14.45 9.46
CA PRO A 86 -4.85 -13.11 8.91
C PRO A 86 -6.24 -12.53 8.62
N ALA A 87 -6.44 -11.27 9.00
CA ALA A 87 -7.71 -10.56 8.83
C ALA A 87 -7.88 -10.09 7.38
N ASN A 88 -8.26 -11.00 6.49
CA ASN A 88 -8.82 -10.71 5.18
C ASN A 88 -10.09 -11.54 4.98
N SER A 89 -11.12 -11.26 5.76
CA SER A 89 -12.46 -11.75 5.44
C SER A 89 -13.47 -10.62 5.61
N CYS A 90 -13.83 -10.07 4.46
CA CYS A 90 -15.16 -9.58 4.19
C CYS A 90 -16.17 -10.67 4.60
N THR A 91 -16.65 -10.61 5.84
CA THR A 91 -17.84 -11.35 6.23
C THR A 91 -18.99 -10.36 6.21
N SER A 92 -19.85 -10.54 5.23
CA SER A 92 -21.19 -9.96 5.15
C SER A 92 -21.84 -10.05 6.53
N ARG A 93 -21.90 -8.93 7.25
CA ARG A 93 -22.82 -8.77 8.38
C ARG A 93 -23.94 -7.91 7.85
N GLU A 94 -24.84 -8.58 7.12
CA GLU A 94 -26.21 -8.16 6.95
C GLU A 94 -26.69 -7.53 8.27
N GLN A 95 -27.31 -6.37 8.11
CA GLN A 95 -28.19 -5.71 9.05
C GLN A 95 -28.44 -6.47 10.35
N SER A 96 -27.66 -6.15 11.39
CA SER A 96 -28.29 -6.05 12.70
C SER A 96 -29.00 -4.69 12.72
N ASP A 97 -30.18 -4.66 12.11
CA ASP A 97 -31.25 -3.73 12.46
C ASP A 97 -31.72 -4.12 13.88
N VAL A 98 -30.80 -4.00 14.85
CA VAL A 98 -31.21 -3.82 16.23
C VAL A 98 -31.75 -2.41 16.27
N ASP A 99 -33.04 -2.30 15.96
CA ASP A 99 -33.90 -1.23 16.43
C ASP A 99 -33.77 -1.28 17.95
N GLY A 100 -32.75 -0.57 18.44
CA GLY A 100 -32.57 -0.35 19.85
C GLY A 100 -33.75 0.52 20.22
N ASP A 101 -34.77 -0.14 20.76
CA ASP A 101 -35.94 0.42 21.41
C ASP A 101 -35.49 1.64 22.21
N LEU A 102 -35.67 2.79 21.57
CA LEU A 102 -35.20 4.05 22.09
C LEU A 102 -36.40 4.63 22.80
N GLU A 103 -36.69 3.98 23.93
CA GLU A 103 -37.59 4.38 25.01
C GLU A 103 -38.16 5.77 24.73
N GLU A 104 -39.43 5.79 24.35
CA GLU A 104 -40.23 6.99 24.11
C GLU A 104 -40.32 7.77 25.43
N ASN A 105 -39.23 8.43 25.78
CA ASN A 105 -39.18 9.32 26.91
C ASN A 105 -39.93 10.56 26.48
N THR A 106 -41.08 10.79 27.11
CA THR A 106 -42.00 11.92 26.98
C THR A 106 -41.36 13.32 27.12
N ASP A 107 -40.03 13.42 27.32
CA ASP A 107 -39.27 14.66 27.29
C ASP A 107 -38.88 15.04 25.83
N PRO A 108 -39.37 16.19 25.30
CA PRO A 108 -39.06 16.66 23.95
C PRO A 108 -37.55 16.84 23.68
N ALA A 109 -36.73 17.06 24.70
CA ALA A 109 -35.28 17.16 24.56
C ALA A 109 -34.64 15.80 24.21
N ASN A 110 -35.12 14.72 24.84
CA ASN A 110 -34.61 13.38 24.58
C ASN A 110 -35.01 12.91 23.17
N ALA A 111 -36.28 13.07 22.77
CA ALA A 111 -36.75 12.76 21.42
C ALA A 111 -35.92 13.45 20.31
N LYS A 112 -35.53 14.72 20.54
CA LYS A 112 -34.64 15.45 19.62
C LYS A 112 -33.24 14.86 19.55
N ARG A 113 -32.67 14.42 20.69
CA ARG A 113 -31.37 13.74 20.75
C ARG A 113 -31.40 12.42 19.99
N VAL A 114 -32.43 11.62 20.21
CA VAL A 114 -32.72 10.36 19.52
C VAL A 114 -32.73 10.56 18.00
N LYS A 115 -33.53 11.51 17.50
CA LYS A 115 -33.60 11.81 16.06
C LYS A 115 -32.24 12.22 15.47
N ARG A 116 -31.44 12.98 16.21
CA ARG A 116 -30.07 13.35 15.81
C ARG A 116 -29.14 12.13 15.74
N MET A 117 -29.23 11.21 16.71
CA MET A 117 -28.43 9.98 16.70
C MET A 117 -28.74 9.13 15.46
N LEU A 118 -30.03 8.95 15.14
CA LEU A 118 -30.46 8.20 13.95
C LEU A 118 -30.02 8.89 12.64
N SER A 119 -30.21 10.20 12.53
CA SER A 119 -29.78 10.97 11.35
C SER A 119 -28.25 10.97 11.17
N ASN A 120 -27.47 11.10 12.26
CA ASN A 120 -26.02 11.02 12.19
C ASN A 120 -25.56 9.61 11.79
N ARG A 121 -26.15 8.57 12.38
CA ARG A 121 -25.89 7.18 12.01
C ARG A 121 -26.15 6.94 10.52
N GLU A 122 -27.29 7.42 10.02
CA GLU A 122 -27.64 7.25 8.61
C GLU A 122 -26.71 8.04 7.68
N SER A 123 -26.38 9.29 8.03
CA SER A 123 -25.46 10.11 7.23
C SER A 123 -24.02 9.55 7.23
N ALA A 124 -23.55 8.99 8.34
CA ALA A 124 -22.29 8.27 8.42
C ALA A 124 -22.30 7.02 7.51
N ARG A 125 -23.40 6.25 7.50
CA ARG A 125 -23.59 5.10 6.60
C ARG A 125 -23.54 5.54 5.12
N ARG A 126 -24.31 6.57 4.74
CA ARG A 126 -24.31 7.13 3.38
C ARG A 126 -22.91 7.61 2.98
N SER A 127 -22.20 8.28 3.87
CA SER A 127 -20.84 8.77 3.63
C SER A 127 -19.87 7.62 3.35
N ARG A 128 -19.89 6.56 4.18
CA ARG A 128 -19.08 5.36 3.96
C ARG A 128 -19.42 4.70 2.62
N LYS A 129 -20.71 4.54 2.29
CA LYS A 129 -21.14 3.95 1.02
C LYS A 129 -20.65 4.76 -0.19
N ARG A 130 -20.73 6.10 -0.14
CA ARG A 130 -20.20 6.95 -1.23
C ARG A 130 -18.68 6.81 -1.39
N LYS A 131 -17.93 6.81 -0.28
CA LYS A 131 -16.48 6.62 -0.33
C LYS A 131 -16.09 5.25 -0.88
N GLN A 132 -16.82 4.20 -0.47
CA GLN A 132 -16.61 2.85 -0.98
C GLN A 132 -16.90 2.77 -2.48
N ALA A 133 -18.01 3.35 -2.94
CA ALA A 133 -18.35 3.37 -4.36
C ALA A 133 -17.27 4.07 -5.21
N HIS A 134 -16.77 5.23 -4.74
CA HIS A 134 -15.68 5.95 -5.40
C HIS A 134 -14.36 5.16 -5.40
N GLN A 135 -14.05 4.48 -4.29
CA GLN A 135 -12.88 3.61 -4.22
C GLN A 135 -12.97 2.47 -5.24
N THR A 136 -14.10 1.78 -5.31
CA THR A 136 -14.35 0.71 -6.28
C THR A 136 -14.32 1.21 -7.71
N ASP A 137 -14.86 2.40 -7.99
CA ASP A 137 -14.82 3.02 -9.32
C ASP A 137 -13.37 3.29 -9.77
N ILE A 138 -12.54 3.88 -8.91
CA ILE A 138 -11.11 4.08 -9.21
C ILE A 138 -10.39 2.75 -9.41
N GLU A 139 -10.64 1.75 -8.56
CA GLU A 139 -10.05 0.41 -8.73
C GLU A 139 -10.44 -0.21 -10.08
N SER A 140 -11.72 -0.09 -10.47
CA SER A 140 -12.20 -0.53 -11.77
C SER A 140 -11.48 0.19 -12.92
N GLN A 141 -11.38 1.53 -12.87
CA GLN A 141 -10.66 2.32 -13.87
C GLN A 141 -9.19 1.89 -13.99
N VAL A 142 -8.51 1.65 -12.87
CA VAL A 142 -7.12 1.16 -12.87
C VAL A 142 -7.02 -0.21 -13.54
N THR A 143 -7.94 -1.14 -13.24
CA THR A 143 -7.93 -2.46 -13.89
C THR A 143 -8.17 -2.38 -15.40
N GLN A 144 -9.12 -1.54 -15.83
CA GLN A 144 -9.41 -1.30 -17.23
C GLN A 144 -8.20 -0.70 -17.95
N LEU A 145 -7.63 0.38 -17.43
CA LEU A 145 -6.47 1.04 -18.02
C LEU A 145 -5.25 0.11 -18.11
N ARG A 146 -5.04 -0.77 -17.12
CA ARG A 146 -3.99 -1.80 -17.18
C ARG A 146 -4.23 -2.79 -18.31
N ALA A 147 -5.46 -3.25 -18.50
CA ALA A 147 -5.81 -4.16 -19.59
C ALA A 147 -5.66 -3.49 -20.97
N GLU A 148 -6.11 -2.24 -21.11
CA GLU A 148 -5.95 -1.46 -22.33
C GLU A 148 -4.48 -1.20 -22.66
N ASN A 149 -3.67 -0.85 -21.66
CA ASN A 149 -2.23 -0.65 -21.82
C ASN A 149 -1.53 -1.94 -22.30
N ALA A 150 -1.83 -3.08 -21.67
CA ALA A 150 -1.31 -4.38 -22.11
C ALA A 150 -1.71 -4.72 -23.56
N SER A 151 -2.96 -4.45 -23.94
CA SER A 151 -3.45 -4.64 -25.31
C SER A 151 -2.74 -3.72 -26.32
N LEU A 152 -2.50 -2.46 -25.96
CA LEU A 152 -1.75 -1.51 -26.79
C LEU A 152 -0.29 -1.94 -26.97
N LEU A 153 0.38 -2.37 -25.90
CA LEU A 153 1.75 -2.86 -25.96
C LEU A 153 1.88 -4.12 -26.83
N LYS A 154 0.90 -5.03 -26.75
CA LYS A 154 0.85 -6.20 -27.64
C LYS A 154 0.74 -5.78 -29.11
N ARG A 155 -0.22 -4.89 -29.43
CA ARG A 155 -0.38 -4.37 -30.80
C ARG A 155 0.86 -3.64 -31.32
N LEU A 156 1.52 -2.86 -30.46
CA LEU A 156 2.76 -2.18 -30.81
C LEU A 156 3.88 -3.18 -31.14
N THR A 157 3.98 -4.25 -30.34
CA THR A 157 4.97 -5.32 -30.55
C THR A 157 4.70 -6.05 -31.87
N ASP A 158 3.44 -6.43 -32.14
CA ASP A 158 3.04 -7.09 -33.38
C ASP A 158 3.33 -6.21 -34.61
N MET A 159 3.03 -4.91 -34.54
CA MET A 159 3.32 -3.97 -35.62
C MET A 159 4.82 -3.76 -35.83
N THR A 160 5.59 -3.67 -34.75
CA THR A 160 7.05 -3.58 -34.81
C THR A 160 7.64 -4.81 -35.49
N GLN A 161 7.13 -5.99 -35.18
CA GLN A 161 7.57 -7.24 -35.79
C GLN A 161 7.24 -7.28 -37.29
N LYS A 162 6.00 -6.94 -37.67
CA LYS A 162 5.60 -6.84 -39.09
C LYS A 162 6.46 -5.83 -39.86
N TYR A 163 6.79 -4.70 -39.25
CA TYR A 163 7.69 -3.70 -39.86
C TYR A 163 9.10 -4.26 -40.08
N LYS A 164 9.65 -4.99 -39.11
CA LYS A 164 10.96 -5.65 -39.25
C LYS A 164 10.93 -6.68 -40.37
N GLU A 165 9.90 -7.53 -40.42
CA GLU A 165 9.72 -8.53 -41.47
C GLU A 165 9.61 -7.89 -42.86
N ALA A 166 8.79 -6.84 -43.01
CA ALA A 166 8.68 -6.10 -44.25
C ALA A 166 10.01 -5.45 -44.67
N THR A 167 10.76 -4.91 -43.70
CA THR A 167 12.09 -4.33 -43.95
C THR A 167 13.07 -5.39 -44.46
N LEU A 168 13.07 -6.58 -43.87
CA LEU A 168 13.89 -7.70 -44.33
C LEU A 168 13.46 -8.17 -45.72
N GLY A 169 12.16 -8.31 -45.97
CA GLY A 169 11.62 -8.67 -47.28
C GLY A 169 12.03 -7.68 -48.37
N ASN A 170 11.95 -6.38 -48.10
CA ASN A 170 12.39 -5.34 -49.04
C ASN A 170 13.90 -5.41 -49.35
N ARG A 171 14.74 -5.70 -48.34
CA ARG A 171 16.18 -5.92 -48.56
C ARG A 171 16.43 -7.11 -49.45
N ASN A 172 15.75 -8.24 -49.20
CA ASN A 172 15.89 -9.44 -50.02
C ASN A 172 15.50 -9.18 -51.48
N LEU A 173 14.36 -8.52 -51.71
CA LEU A 173 13.90 -8.15 -53.05
C LEU A 173 14.90 -7.23 -53.79
N THR A 174 15.56 -6.33 -53.07
CA THR A 174 16.60 -5.46 -53.64
C THR A 174 17.81 -6.29 -54.08
N VAL A 175 18.28 -7.21 -53.24
CA VAL A 175 19.39 -8.12 -53.57
C VAL A 175 19.03 -9.01 -54.76
N ASP A 176 17.81 -9.56 -54.79
CA ASP A 176 17.34 -10.40 -55.89
C ASP A 176 17.26 -9.62 -57.20
N MET A 177 16.74 -8.38 -57.17
CA MET A 177 16.73 -7.49 -58.33
C MET A 177 18.13 -7.21 -58.86
N GLU A 178 19.10 -6.89 -57.99
CA GLU A 178 20.48 -6.68 -58.42
C GLU A 178 21.10 -7.94 -59.02
N THR A 179 20.81 -9.10 -58.43
CA THR A 179 21.30 -10.39 -58.91
C THR A 179 20.77 -10.68 -60.31
N MET A 180 19.47 -10.47 -60.55
CA MET A 180 18.87 -10.65 -61.87
C MET A 180 19.42 -9.64 -62.89
N ARG A 181 19.61 -8.38 -62.49
CA ARG A 181 20.24 -7.36 -63.35
C ARG A 181 21.65 -7.78 -63.79
N ARG A 182 22.48 -8.30 -62.87
CA ARG A 182 23.82 -8.83 -63.20
C ARG A 182 23.73 -10.00 -64.18
N LYS A 183 22.82 -10.94 -63.96
CA LYS A 183 22.61 -12.07 -64.88
C LYS A 183 22.24 -11.62 -66.30
N VAL A 184 21.28 -10.70 -66.42
CA VAL A 184 20.87 -10.14 -67.73
C VAL A 184 22.03 -9.42 -68.40
N TYR A 185 22.79 -8.62 -67.64
CA TYR A 185 23.98 -7.95 -68.17
C TYR A 185 24.98 -8.96 -68.75
N ILE A 186 25.33 -10.01 -68.00
CA ILE A 186 26.25 -11.04 -68.50
C ILE A 186 25.73 -11.70 -69.78
N LEU A 187 24.43 -12.04 -69.85
CA LEU A 187 23.85 -12.68 -71.03
C LEU A 187 23.79 -11.78 -72.28
N LEU A 188 23.69 -10.45 -72.12
CA LEU A 188 23.64 -9.51 -73.24
C LEU A 188 25.03 -9.10 -73.76
N PHE A 189 26.06 -9.23 -72.93
CA PHE A 189 27.44 -8.79 -73.24
C PHE A 189 28.47 -9.93 -73.31
N SER A 190 28.02 -11.19 -73.32
CA SER A 190 28.85 -12.37 -73.62
C SER A 190 28.73 -12.74 -75.10
#